data_AF-A0A971D2R5-F1
#
_entry.id   AF-A0A971D2R5-F1
#
_cell.length_a   1.000
_cell.length_b   1.000
_cell.length_c   1.000
_cell.angle_alpha   90.00
_cell.angle_beta   90.00
_cell.angle_gamma   90.00
#
_symmetry.space_group_name_H-M   'P 1'
#
loop_
_entity.id
_entity.type
_entity.pdbx_description
1 polymer ?
#
loop_
_entity_poly.entity_id
_entity_poly.type
_entity_poly.pdbx_seq_one_letter_code
_entity_poly.pdbx_strand_id
1 'polypeptide(L)'
;MSGAHTHAGHAHGSGPVPVVCARRHELSLDGGAARPGDELVAAVRRLLAHLLATLRERGCRLIGHVKGLVEAGAAGRLLFSATSFDGEPSFRVELRGPVGECTLTVNAIVFGGDEESVAAAVAASTRQLAPWRPQP
;
A
#
# COMPACT_ATOMS: atom_id res chain seq x y z
N MET A 1 8.36 62.00 12.58
CA MET A 1 7.53 61.45 11.49
C MET A 1 8.04 60.04 11.21
N SER A 2 7.35 59.03 11.73
CA SER A 2 7.74 57.62 11.61
C SER A 2 7.41 57.08 10.23
N GLY A 3 8.42 56.58 9.52
CA GLY A 3 8.23 55.76 8.33
C GLY A 3 7.76 54.37 8.75
N ALA A 4 6.55 54.00 8.33
CA ALA A 4 6.03 52.66 8.52
C ALA A 4 6.65 51.72 7.49
N HIS A 5 7.38 50.71 7.95
CA HIS A 5 7.82 49.57 7.15
C HIS A 5 6.65 48.58 7.08
N THR A 6 5.99 48.49 5.94
CA THR A 6 4.95 47.50 5.70
C THR A 6 5.63 46.18 5.33
N HIS A 7 5.55 45.18 6.22
CA HIS A 7 5.91 43.81 5.89
C HIS A 7 4.96 43.32 4.80
N ALA A 8 5.47 43.23 3.57
CA ALA A 8 4.79 42.56 2.48
C ALA A 8 4.55 41.10 2.90
N GLY A 9 3.30 40.79 3.20
CA GLY A 9 2.87 39.42 3.48
C GLY A 9 3.24 38.54 2.30
N HIS A 10 4.05 37.51 2.56
CA HIS A 10 4.26 36.44 1.61
C HIS A 10 2.91 35.81 1.31
N ALA A 11 2.38 36.07 0.11
CA ALA A 11 1.30 35.30 -0.45
C ALA A 11 1.77 33.84 -0.52
N HIS A 12 1.30 33.01 0.42
CA HIS A 12 1.36 31.56 0.24
C HIS A 12 0.58 31.26 -1.02
N GLY A 13 1.30 30.95 -2.10
CA GLY A 13 0.71 30.60 -3.37
C GLY A 13 -0.38 29.54 -3.15
N SER A 14 -1.57 29.84 -3.65
CA SER A 14 -2.71 28.93 -3.75
C SER A 14 -2.42 27.82 -4.75
N GLY A 15 -1.37 27.04 -4.49
CA GLY A 15 -1.16 25.76 -5.15
C GLY A 15 -2.25 24.79 -4.67
N PRO A 16 -2.69 23.83 -5.51
CA PRO A 16 -3.63 22.82 -5.07
C PRO A 16 -3.08 22.13 -3.80
N VAL A 17 -3.87 22.14 -2.72
CA VAL A 17 -3.55 21.42 -1.48
C VAL A 17 -3.34 19.96 -1.86
N PRO A 18 -2.25 19.31 -1.43
CA PRO A 18 -2.04 17.89 -1.71
C PRO A 18 -3.22 17.10 -1.15
N VAL A 19 -3.99 16.44 -2.01
CA VAL A 19 -5.04 15.51 -1.56
C VAL A 19 -4.33 14.31 -0.95
N VAL A 20 -4.44 14.17 0.37
CA VAL A 20 -3.93 13.01 1.10
C VAL A 20 -5.05 11.99 1.21
N CYS A 21 -4.84 10.80 0.67
CA CYS A 21 -5.72 9.67 0.87
C CYS A 21 -5.06 8.66 1.80
N ALA A 22 -5.73 8.32 2.90
CA ALA A 22 -5.33 7.26 3.83
C ALA A 22 -6.40 6.17 3.86
N ARG A 23 -6.05 4.95 3.44
CA ARG A 23 -7.00 3.84 3.33
C ARG A 23 -6.42 2.53 3.86
N ARG A 24 -7.21 1.85 4.70
CA ARG A 24 -6.98 0.48 5.14
C ARG A 24 -7.87 -0.47 4.33
N HIS A 25 -7.27 -1.54 3.84
CA HIS A 25 -7.96 -2.66 3.20
C HIS A 25 -7.55 -3.95 3.90
N GLU A 26 -8.51 -4.84 4.10
CA GLU A 26 -8.29 -6.15 4.72
C GLU A 26 -8.94 -7.21 3.83
N LEU A 27 -8.22 -8.32 3.61
CA LEU A 27 -8.64 -9.41 2.75
C LEU A 27 -8.29 -10.73 3.44
N SER A 28 -9.29 -11.59 3.61
CA SER A 28 -9.09 -13.00 3.96
C SER A 28 -8.71 -13.77 2.71
N LEU A 29 -7.67 -14.59 2.79
CA LEU A 29 -7.07 -15.30 1.67
C LEU A 29 -7.02 -16.79 1.94
N ASP A 30 -7.43 -17.58 0.95
CA ASP A 30 -7.39 -19.05 0.99
C ASP A 30 -6.50 -19.60 -0.14
N GLY A 31 -5.49 -20.40 0.22
CA GLY A 31 -4.60 -21.10 -0.71
C GLY A 31 -5.13 -22.44 -1.23
N GLY A 32 -6.28 -22.90 -0.71
CA GLY A 32 -6.88 -24.22 -0.91
C GLY A 32 -6.14 -25.28 -0.09
N ALA A 33 -5.05 -25.81 -0.64
CA ALA A 33 -4.12 -26.63 0.14
C ALA A 33 -3.07 -25.74 0.82
N ALA A 34 -2.49 -26.20 1.93
CA ALA A 34 -1.38 -25.49 2.57
C ALA A 34 -0.19 -25.39 1.60
N ARG A 35 0.26 -24.16 1.34
CA ARG A 35 1.29 -23.82 0.35
C ARG A 35 2.57 -23.31 1.00
N PRO A 36 3.75 -23.47 0.38
CA PRO A 36 4.99 -22.90 0.87
C PRO A 36 4.89 -21.39 1.14
N GLY A 37 5.44 -20.93 2.27
CA GLY A 37 5.36 -19.51 2.68
C GLY A 37 6.13 -18.55 1.78
N ASP A 38 7.16 -19.02 1.08
CA ASP A 38 7.91 -18.26 0.08
C ASP A 38 7.07 -17.96 -1.18
N GLU A 39 6.15 -18.86 -1.57
CA GLU A 39 5.20 -18.56 -2.64
C GLU A 39 4.25 -17.40 -2.23
N LEU A 40 3.82 -17.34 -0.96
CA LEU A 40 3.01 -16.24 -0.43
C LEU A 40 3.81 -14.92 -0.43
N VAL A 41 5.08 -14.96 -0.02
CA VAL A 41 5.98 -13.79 -0.11
C VAL A 41 6.10 -13.31 -1.56
N ALA A 42 6.26 -14.22 -2.52
CA ALA A 42 6.34 -13.88 -3.94
C ALA A 42 5.04 -13.27 -4.46
N ALA A 43 3.88 -13.77 -4.03
CA ALA A 43 2.58 -13.21 -4.39
C ALA A 43 2.38 -11.80 -3.83
N VAL A 44 2.76 -11.56 -2.57
CA VAL A 44 2.69 -10.23 -1.95
C VAL A 44 3.67 -9.26 -2.62
N ARG A 45 4.86 -9.71 -3.03
CA ARG A 45 5.79 -8.90 -3.83
C ARG A 45 5.17 -8.45 -5.16
N ARG A 46 4.52 -9.37 -5.89
CA ARG A 46 3.81 -9.04 -7.13
C ARG A 46 2.65 -8.07 -6.89
N LEU A 47 1.86 -8.30 -5.84
CA LEU A 47 0.78 -7.40 -5.45
C LEU A 47 1.31 -5.99 -5.17
N LEU A 48 2.39 -5.87 -4.40
CA LEU A 48 2.93 -4.56 -4.04
C LEU A 48 3.50 -3.83 -5.26
N ALA A 49 4.25 -4.51 -6.12
CA ALA A 49 4.77 -3.93 -7.35
C ALA A 49 3.64 -3.42 -8.26
N HIS A 50 2.60 -4.25 -8.46
CA HIS A 50 1.44 -3.88 -9.26
C HIS A 50 0.66 -2.72 -8.62
N LEU A 51 0.45 -2.74 -7.30
CA LEU A 51 -0.25 -1.69 -6.57
C LEU A 51 0.46 -0.35 -6.74
N LEU A 52 1.79 -0.30 -6.59
CA LEU A 52 2.56 0.92 -6.77
C LEU A 52 2.46 1.45 -8.21
N ALA A 53 2.55 0.58 -9.21
CA ALA A 53 2.37 0.95 -10.61
C ALA A 53 0.96 1.51 -10.87
N THR A 54 -0.09 0.81 -10.43
CA THR A 54 -1.48 1.24 -10.62
C THR A 54 -1.80 2.55 -9.89
N LEU A 55 -1.26 2.77 -8.68
CA LEU A 55 -1.42 4.04 -7.97
C LEU A 55 -0.80 5.20 -8.78
N ARG A 56 0.38 5.00 -9.37
CA ARG A 56 1.05 6.00 -10.21
C ARG A 56 0.26 6.30 -11.48
N GLU A 57 -0.21 5.26 -12.17
CA GLU A 57 -1.05 5.37 -13.37
C GLU A 57 -2.36 6.13 -13.10
N ARG A 58 -2.91 6.00 -11.88
CA ARG A 58 -4.12 6.70 -11.42
C ARG A 58 -3.86 8.09 -10.87
N GLY A 59 -2.67 8.66 -11.10
CA GLY A 59 -2.36 10.05 -10.79
C GLY A 59 -1.84 10.30 -9.37
N CYS A 60 -1.61 9.26 -8.56
CA CYS A 60 -0.90 9.42 -7.29
C CYS A 60 0.54 9.85 -7.58
N ARG A 61 0.96 10.98 -6.99
CA ARG A 61 2.25 11.62 -7.29
C ARG A 61 3.32 11.29 -6.27
N LEU A 62 2.92 10.99 -5.04
CA LEU A 62 3.83 10.65 -3.95
C LEU A 62 3.24 9.54 -3.09
N ILE A 63 4.10 8.62 -2.67
CA ILE A 63 3.82 7.68 -1.60
C ILE A 63 4.22 8.33 -0.28
N GLY A 64 3.24 8.57 0.61
CA GLY A 64 3.56 8.82 2.00
C GLY A 64 4.06 7.53 2.64
N HIS A 65 3.22 6.49 2.57
CA HIS A 65 3.60 5.14 2.94
C HIS A 65 2.58 4.10 2.46
N VAL A 66 3.03 2.95 1.97
CA VAL A 66 2.23 1.73 1.87
C VAL A 66 2.78 0.74 2.89
N LYS A 67 1.98 0.33 3.88
CA LYS A 67 2.33 -0.73 4.85
C LYS A 67 1.40 -1.90 4.62
N GLY A 68 1.91 -3.10 4.77
CA GLY A 68 1.03 -4.23 4.92
C GLY A 68 1.56 -5.30 5.84
N LEU A 69 0.63 -6.16 6.20
CA LEU A 69 0.80 -7.25 7.13
C LEU A 69 0.04 -8.44 6.57
N VAL A 70 0.68 -9.61 6.55
CA VAL A 70 -0.01 -10.88 6.38
C VAL A 70 0.11 -11.66 7.67
N GLU A 71 -1.03 -12.02 8.26
CA GLU A 71 -1.13 -12.89 9.43
C GLU A 71 -1.55 -14.29 8.97
N ALA A 72 -0.72 -15.30 9.18
CA ALA A 72 -0.94 -16.68 8.74
C ALA A 72 -1.08 -17.66 9.94
N GLY A 73 -1.60 -17.16 11.07
CA GLY A 73 -1.80 -17.94 12.29
C GLY A 73 -0.50 -18.57 12.78
N ALA A 74 -0.51 -19.89 12.99
CA ALA A 74 0.65 -20.64 13.48
C ALA A 74 1.85 -20.62 12.51
N ALA A 75 1.62 -20.36 11.22
CA ALA A 75 2.70 -20.26 10.23
C ALA A 75 3.48 -18.94 10.36
N GLY A 76 3.02 -17.98 11.17
CA GLY A 76 3.70 -16.71 11.42
C GLY A 76 3.14 -15.56 10.59
N ARG A 77 3.99 -14.57 10.29
CA ARG A 77 3.57 -13.33 9.63
C ARG A 77 4.58 -12.78 8.63
N LEU A 78 4.11 -11.90 7.76
CA LEU A 78 4.91 -11.14 6.81
C LEU A 78 4.58 -9.65 6.95
N LEU A 79 5.59 -8.81 7.18
CA LEU A 79 5.43 -7.36 7.11
C LEU A 79 6.08 -6.85 5.83
N PHE A 80 5.45 -5.86 5.19
CA PHE A 80 6.02 -5.20 4.03
C PHE A 80 5.72 -3.71 4.01
N SER A 81 6.57 -2.97 3.28
CA SER A 81 6.38 -1.54 3.12
C SER A 81 7.04 -0.96 1.89
N ALA A 82 6.43 0.09 1.34
CA ALA A 82 7.04 0.96 0.34
C ALA A 82 6.83 2.44 0.71
N THR A 83 7.84 3.26 0.47
CA THR A 83 7.82 4.72 0.71
C THR A 83 8.07 5.53 -0.57
N SER A 84 8.22 4.86 -1.71
CA SER A 84 8.36 5.48 -3.03
C SER A 84 7.82 4.54 -4.10
N PHE A 85 7.60 5.06 -5.31
CA PHE A 85 7.18 4.25 -6.46
C PHE A 85 8.34 3.46 -7.07
N ASP A 86 9.55 4.02 -7.03
CA ASP A 86 10.71 3.49 -7.76
C ASP A 86 11.75 2.82 -6.84
N GLY A 87 11.60 2.95 -5.52
CA GLY A 87 12.49 2.35 -4.54
C GLY A 87 12.14 0.90 -4.21
N GLU A 88 13.13 0.16 -3.72
CA GLU A 88 12.94 -1.23 -3.32
C GLU A 88 12.04 -1.32 -2.07
N PRO A 89 10.97 -2.12 -2.10
CA PRO A 89 10.13 -2.30 -0.92
C PRO A 89 10.83 -3.15 0.14
N SER A 90 10.60 -2.81 1.40
CA SER A 90 11.10 -3.59 2.53
C SER A 90 10.15 -4.75 2.87
N PHE A 91 10.73 -5.89 3.22
CA PHE A 91 10.02 -7.08 3.66
C PHE A 91 10.68 -7.64 4.93
N ARG A 92 9.86 -7.95 5.94
CA ARG A 92 10.27 -8.75 7.10
C ARG A 92 9.45 -10.03 7.11
N VAL A 93 10.12 -11.14 6.80
CA VAL A 93 9.51 -12.46 6.67
C VAL A 93 9.71 -13.24 7.97
N GLU A 94 8.62 -13.57 8.65
CA GLU A 94 8.60 -14.36 9.89
C GLU A 94 7.75 -15.64 9.71
N LEU A 95 7.57 -16.10 8.45
CA LEU A 95 6.84 -17.31 8.12
C LEU A 95 7.69 -18.57 8.36
N ARG A 96 7.13 -19.58 9.04
CA ARG A 96 7.84 -20.78 9.52
C ARG A 96 7.21 -22.10 9.05
N GLY A 97 6.49 -22.08 7.93
CA GLY A 97 5.91 -23.29 7.38
C GLY A 97 4.88 -23.00 6.28
N PRO A 98 4.15 -24.04 5.84
CA PRO A 98 3.08 -23.90 4.88
C PRO A 98 1.92 -23.05 5.41
N VAL A 99 1.30 -22.28 4.53
CA VAL A 99 0.16 -21.39 4.80
C VAL A 99 -1.06 -21.90 4.03
N GLY A 100 -2.14 -22.22 4.75
CA GLY A 100 -3.45 -22.53 4.16
C GLY A 100 -4.28 -21.26 3.98
N GLU A 101 -4.57 -20.60 5.09
CA GLU A 101 -5.33 -19.36 5.16
C GLU A 101 -4.48 -18.24 5.77
N CYS A 102 -4.73 -17.01 5.35
CA CYS A 102 -4.12 -15.83 5.95
C CYS A 102 -4.99 -14.58 5.79
N THR A 103 -4.70 -13.56 6.58
CA THR A 103 -5.32 -12.24 6.45
C THR A 103 -4.29 -11.23 5.98
N LEU A 104 -4.54 -10.62 4.82
CA LEU A 104 -3.75 -9.52 4.29
C LEU A 104 -4.38 -8.18 4.68
N THR A 105 -3.62 -7.34 5.38
CA THR A 105 -3.96 -5.94 5.61
C THR A 105 -3.03 -5.04 4.80
N VAL A 106 -3.58 -4.04 4.11
CA VAL A 106 -2.84 -2.99 3.40
C VAL A 106 -3.32 -1.61 3.86
N ASN A 107 -2.40 -0.79 4.33
CA ASN A 107 -2.60 0.61 4.63
C ASN A 107 -1.83 1.46 3.62
N ALA A 108 -2.53 2.27 2.82
CA ALA A 108 -1.93 3.16 1.84
C ALA A 108 -2.19 4.63 2.21
N ILE A 109 -1.12 5.41 2.29
CA ILE A 109 -1.13 6.86 2.41
C ILE A 109 -0.44 7.42 1.16
N VAL A 110 -1.20 8.09 0.29
CA VAL A 110 -0.73 8.62 -0.98
C VAL A 110 -1.17 10.06 -1.18
N PHE A 111 -0.45 10.79 -2.04
CA PHE A 111 -0.76 12.17 -2.36
C PHE A 111 -1.13 12.33 -3.84
N GLY A 112 -2.11 13.18 -4.12
CA GLY A 112 -2.52 13.55 -5.49
C GLY A 112 -3.51 12.59 -6.14
N GLY A 113 -3.93 11.54 -5.43
CA GLY A 113 -5.04 10.66 -5.82
C GLY A 113 -6.24 10.83 -4.88
N ASP A 114 -7.41 10.39 -5.34
CA ASP A 114 -8.62 10.29 -4.54
C ASP A 114 -8.81 8.88 -3.95
N GLU A 115 -9.78 8.75 -3.06
CA GLU A 115 -10.11 7.50 -2.39
C GLU A 115 -10.57 6.39 -3.33
N GLU A 116 -11.38 6.73 -4.33
CA GLU A 116 -11.90 5.77 -5.30
C GLU A 116 -10.75 5.16 -6.10
N SER A 117 -9.78 5.99 -6.50
CA SER A 117 -8.59 5.57 -7.22
C SER A 117 -7.71 4.63 -6.39
N VAL A 118 -7.55 4.90 -5.08
CA VAL A 118 -6.80 4.02 -4.18
C VAL A 118 -7.52 2.69 -3.98
N ALA A 119 -8.83 2.71 -3.75
CA ALA A 119 -9.63 1.49 -3.59
C ALA A 119 -9.60 0.63 -4.87
N ALA A 120 -9.77 1.26 -6.03
CA ALA A 120 -9.69 0.59 -7.33
C ALA A 120 -8.30 0.03 -7.62
N ALA A 121 -7.23 0.71 -7.19
CA ALA A 121 -5.86 0.21 -7.32
C ALA A 121 -5.61 -1.04 -6.47
N VAL A 122 -6.09 -1.05 -5.21
CA VAL A 122 -6.01 -2.22 -4.34
C VAL A 122 -6.80 -3.38 -4.93
N ALA A 123 -8.05 -3.14 -5.33
CA ALA A 123 -8.91 -4.15 -5.95
C ALA A 123 -8.28 -4.77 -7.21
N ALA A 124 -7.74 -3.94 -8.11
CA ALA A 124 -7.07 -4.40 -9.33
C ALA A 124 -5.83 -5.27 -9.01
N SER A 125 -5.12 -4.96 -7.92
CA SER A 125 -3.89 -5.65 -7.53
C SER A 125 -4.13 -6.99 -6.84
N THR A 126 -5.35 -7.25 -6.33
CA THR A 126 -5.68 -8.53 -5.68
C THR A 126 -5.46 -9.75 -6.58
N ARG A 127 -5.57 -9.61 -7.91
CA ARG A 127 -5.32 -10.70 -8.86
C ARG A 127 -3.89 -11.24 -8.79
N GLN A 128 -2.94 -10.42 -8.35
CA GLN A 128 -1.53 -10.80 -8.18
C GLN A 128 -1.32 -11.78 -7.01
N LEU A 129 -2.33 -11.91 -6.14
CA LEU A 129 -2.34 -12.87 -5.05
C LEU A 129 -2.60 -14.29 -5.52
N ALA A 130 -2.91 -14.55 -6.80
CA ALA A 130 -3.03 -15.93 -7.25
C ALA A 130 -1.77 -16.75 -6.89
N PRO A 131 -1.94 -17.98 -6.37
CA PRO A 131 -3.18 -18.75 -6.23
C PRO A 131 -4.03 -18.49 -4.97
N TRP A 132 -3.64 -17.61 -4.05
CA TRP A 132 -4.46 -17.22 -2.89
C TRP A 132 -5.71 -16.44 -3.34
N ARG A 133 -6.88 -16.96 -3.00
CA ARG A 133 -8.17 -16.39 -3.40
C ARG A 133 -8.76 -15.55 -2.27
N PRO A 134 -9.18 -14.30 -2.56
CA PRO A 134 -10.00 -13.54 -1.62
C PRO A 134 -11.27 -14.31 -1.26
N GLN A 135 -11.55 -14.40 0.03
CA GLN A 135 -12.80 -14.91 0.56
C GLN A 135 -13.79 -13.74 0.76
N PRO A 136 -15.11 -13.98 0.59
CA PRO A 136 -16.15 -12.98 0.84
C PRO A 136 -16.24 -12.55 2.30
#